data_AF-A0A2R6HZ72-F1
#
_entry.id   AF-A0A2R6HZ72-F1
#
_cell.length_a   1.000
_cell.length_b   1.000
_cell.length_c   1.000
_cell.angle_alpha   90.00
_cell.angle_beta   90.00
_cell.angle_gamma   90.00
#
_symmetry.space_group_name_H-M   'P 1'
#
loop_
_entity.id
_entity.type
_entity.pdbx_description
1 polymer ?
#
loop_
_entity_poly.entity_id
_entity_poly.type
_entity_poly.pdbx_seq_one_letter_code
_entity_poly.pdbx_strand_id
1 'polypeptide(L)'
;MELASLGRELSPSGARKLRFLAVQLVGAVAVVHLVVGVTGLAEILANGLLGAYLTQYVFERPRTLLFTVSGVAILAGMVATARGRLARRRAYLLGMGVLATYLVGWVAWHTVLDHGLALAGGAPPGTEGPTHTHGGLLATLFSHYVEPLLTTLGAAGSGTPGSGRTLLGVASVTLELAGLVVLGLLLRGDPTIERPDDAGLTLDRPETEREPPESD
;
A
#
# COMPACT_ATOMS: atom_id res chain seq x y z
N MET A 1 26.06 27.21 8.93
CA MET A 1 24.97 26.59 8.13
C MET A 1 24.53 25.33 8.86
N GLU A 2 23.55 25.52 9.73
CA GLU A 2 23.09 24.58 10.77
C GLU A 2 21.99 23.68 10.18
N LEU A 3 22.37 22.76 9.27
CA LEU A 3 21.44 21.78 8.71
C LEU A 3 21.26 20.53 9.60
N ALA A 4 21.88 20.51 10.79
CA ALA A 4 21.87 19.39 11.72
C ALA A 4 20.66 19.38 12.68
N SER A 5 19.84 20.43 12.73
CA SER A 5 18.73 20.55 13.70
C SER A 5 17.37 20.02 13.21
N LEU A 6 17.30 19.43 12.01
CA LEU A 6 16.08 18.79 11.47
C LEU A 6 15.91 17.31 11.88
N GLY A 7 16.62 16.87 12.92
CA GLY A 7 16.42 15.59 13.61
C GLY A 7 15.40 15.71 14.73
N ARG A 8 14.23 16.31 14.47
CA ARG A 8 13.21 16.48 15.51
C ARG A 8 12.55 15.13 15.77
N GLU A 9 12.92 14.48 16.87
CA GLU A 9 12.22 13.31 17.39
C GLU A 9 10.73 13.63 17.55
N LEU A 10 9.87 12.67 17.21
CA LEU A 10 8.45 12.81 17.45
C LEU A 10 8.20 12.74 18.95
N SER A 11 7.32 13.60 19.45
CA SER A 11 6.82 13.43 20.81
C SER A 11 6.18 12.03 20.97
N PRO A 12 6.19 11.43 22.17
CA PRO A 12 5.60 10.11 22.37
C PRO A 12 4.14 10.01 21.92
N SER A 13 3.35 11.07 22.11
CA SER A 13 1.97 11.15 21.64
C SER A 13 1.87 11.27 20.12
N GLY A 14 2.77 12.03 19.48
CA GLY A 14 2.85 12.14 18.01
C GLY A 14 3.21 10.81 17.36
N ALA A 15 4.21 10.10 17.88
CA ALA A 15 4.58 8.78 17.41
C ALA A 15 3.42 7.78 17.53
N ARG A 16 2.70 7.75 18.67
CA ARG A 16 1.51 6.90 18.83
C ARG A 16 0.43 7.18 17.78
N LYS A 17 0.10 8.45 17.54
CA LYS A 17 -0.88 8.85 16.51
C LYS A 17 -0.46 8.40 15.12
N LEU A 18 0.82 8.60 14.76
CA LEU A 18 1.34 8.18 13.46
C LEU A 18 1.37 6.65 13.31
N ARG A 19 1.70 5.90 14.36
CA ARG A 19 1.61 4.43 14.32
C ARG A 19 0.18 3.95 14.12
N PHE A 20 -0.77 4.55 14.83
CA PHE A 20 -2.19 4.24 14.63
C PHE A 20 -2.60 4.51 13.18
N LEU A 21 -2.25 5.69 12.64
CA LEU A 21 -2.51 6.04 11.24
C LEU A 21 -1.83 5.06 10.27
N ALA A 22 -0.58 4.66 10.53
CA ALA A 22 0.14 3.68 9.71
C ALA A 22 -0.58 2.34 9.67
N VAL A 23 -1.06 1.86 10.82
CA VAL A 23 -1.85 0.62 10.91
C VAL A 23 -3.13 0.73 10.08
N GLN A 24 -3.84 1.87 10.14
CA GLN A 24 -5.04 2.08 9.33
C GLN A 24 -4.73 2.12 7.83
N LEU A 25 -3.73 2.89 7.41
CA LEU A 25 -3.37 3.05 6.00
C LEU A 25 -2.87 1.73 5.40
N VAL A 26 -1.89 1.09 6.05
CA VAL A 26 -1.32 -0.18 5.57
C VAL A 26 -2.36 -1.30 5.64
N GLY A 27 -3.20 -1.33 6.67
CA GLY A 27 -4.31 -2.25 6.78
C GLY A 27 -5.33 -2.07 5.66
N ALA A 28 -5.70 -0.84 5.33
CA ALA A 28 -6.59 -0.53 4.22
C ALA A 28 -5.99 -0.97 2.87
N VAL A 29 -4.70 -0.70 2.62
CA VAL A 29 -3.99 -1.19 1.43
C VAL A 29 -4.05 -2.71 1.35
N ALA A 30 -3.79 -3.40 2.46
CA ALA A 30 -3.83 -4.87 2.51
C ALA A 30 -5.22 -5.41 2.17
N VAL A 31 -6.29 -4.81 2.72
CA VAL A 31 -7.67 -5.20 2.43
C VAL A 31 -8.03 -4.97 0.96
N VAL A 32 -7.70 -3.80 0.40
CA VAL A 32 -7.96 -3.49 -1.01
C VAL A 32 -7.28 -4.52 -1.93
N HIS A 33 -6.01 -4.81 -1.68
CA HIS A 33 -5.27 -5.80 -2.47
C HIS A 33 -5.86 -7.19 -2.30
N LEU A 34 -6.15 -7.60 -1.07
CA LEU A 34 -6.71 -8.92 -0.80
C LEU A 34 -8.08 -9.11 -1.45
N VAL A 35 -8.98 -8.13 -1.35
CA VAL A 35 -10.31 -8.19 -2.00
C VAL A 35 -10.15 -8.29 -3.51
N VAL A 36 -9.37 -7.41 -4.13
CA VAL A 36 -9.16 -7.43 -5.58
C VAL A 36 -8.56 -8.75 -6.05
N GLY A 37 -7.54 -9.26 -5.34
CA GLY A 37 -6.88 -10.53 -5.68
C GLY A 37 -7.80 -11.74 -5.46
N VAL A 38 -8.46 -11.82 -4.31
CA VAL A 38 -9.35 -12.96 -3.97
C VAL A 38 -10.56 -13.00 -4.89
N THR A 39 -11.18 -11.85 -5.23
CA THR A 39 -12.27 -11.82 -6.21
C THR A 39 -11.80 -12.34 -7.57
N GLY A 40 -10.62 -11.91 -8.04
CA GLY A 40 -10.05 -12.43 -9.29
C GLY A 40 -9.75 -13.93 -9.24
N LEU A 41 -9.21 -14.44 -8.13
CA LEU A 41 -9.00 -15.88 -7.95
C LEU A 41 -10.33 -16.63 -7.92
N ALA A 42 -11.33 -16.13 -7.20
CA ALA A 42 -12.64 -16.75 -7.11
C ALA A 42 -13.30 -16.84 -8.50
N GLU A 43 -13.18 -15.80 -9.33
CA GLU A 43 -13.64 -15.83 -10.72
C GLU A 43 -12.90 -16.90 -11.54
N ILE A 44 -11.56 -16.98 -11.44
CA ILE A 44 -10.77 -18.00 -12.14
C ILE A 44 -11.18 -19.42 -11.71
N LEU A 45 -11.36 -19.65 -10.41
CA LEU A 45 -11.78 -20.94 -9.88
C LEU A 45 -13.21 -21.30 -10.31
N ALA A 46 -14.15 -20.36 -10.19
CA ALA A 46 -15.55 -20.57 -10.55
C ALA A 46 -15.74 -20.93 -12.03
N ASN A 47 -14.83 -20.47 -12.89
CA ASN A 47 -14.83 -20.78 -14.32
C ASN A 47 -13.95 -21.99 -14.69
N GLY A 48 -13.35 -22.68 -13.70
CA GLY A 48 -12.48 -23.85 -13.96
C GLY A 48 -11.16 -23.51 -14.65
N LEU A 49 -10.72 -22.25 -14.60
CA LEU A 49 -9.58 -21.74 -15.37
C LEU A 49 -8.25 -21.77 -14.61
N LEU A 50 -8.20 -22.35 -13.40
CA LEU A 50 -7.00 -22.28 -12.55
C LEU A 50 -5.75 -22.85 -13.25
N GLY A 51 -5.87 -23.98 -13.93
CA GLY A 51 -4.76 -24.61 -14.65
C GLY A 51 -4.23 -23.73 -15.79
N ALA A 52 -5.12 -23.21 -16.63
CA ALA A 52 -4.76 -22.28 -17.70
C ALA A 52 -4.14 -20.99 -17.16
N TYR A 53 -4.71 -20.45 -16.08
CA TYR A 53 -4.17 -19.25 -15.44
C TYR A 53 -2.74 -19.47 -14.94
N LEU A 54 -2.47 -20.54 -14.20
CA LEU A 54 -1.13 -20.80 -13.65
C LEU A 54 -0.07 -21.13 -14.71
N THR A 55 -0.47 -21.66 -15.87
CA THR A 55 0.46 -22.11 -16.91
C THR A 55 0.63 -21.13 -18.08
N GLN A 56 -0.40 -20.33 -18.37
CA GLN A 56 -0.44 -19.47 -19.55
C GLN A 56 -0.57 -17.99 -19.16
N TYR A 57 -1.49 -17.67 -18.24
CA TYR A 57 -1.91 -16.28 -18.01
C TYR A 57 -1.29 -15.61 -16.79
N VAL A 58 -0.52 -16.32 -15.96
CA VAL A 58 0.01 -15.75 -14.72
C VAL A 58 0.97 -14.58 -14.96
N PHE A 59 1.71 -14.59 -16.07
CA PHE A 59 2.61 -13.49 -16.44
C PHE A 59 1.89 -12.35 -17.17
N GLU A 60 0.79 -12.65 -17.86
CA GLU A 60 -0.06 -11.65 -18.51
C GLU A 60 -0.97 -10.92 -17.52
N ARG A 61 -1.40 -11.62 -16.46
CA ARG A 61 -2.34 -11.13 -15.45
C ARG A 61 -1.83 -11.41 -14.04
N PRO A 62 -0.61 -10.98 -13.68
CA PRO A 62 0.03 -11.35 -12.41
C PRO A 62 -0.66 -10.74 -11.19
N ARG A 63 -1.42 -9.66 -11.41
CA ARG A 63 -2.11 -8.88 -10.37
C ARG A 63 -2.88 -9.76 -9.41
N THR A 64 -3.64 -10.73 -9.92
CA THR A 64 -4.54 -11.56 -9.11
C THR A 64 -3.79 -12.32 -8.02
N LEU A 65 -2.72 -13.05 -8.38
CA LEU A 65 -1.92 -13.78 -7.38
C LEU A 65 -1.09 -12.84 -6.52
N LEU A 66 -0.43 -11.86 -7.14
CA LEU A 66 0.45 -10.95 -6.41
C LEU A 66 -0.32 -10.24 -5.30
N PHE A 67 -1.51 -9.71 -5.61
CA PHE A 67 -2.32 -8.95 -4.67
C PHE A 67 -2.87 -9.83 -3.53
N THR A 68 -3.25 -11.07 -3.82
CA THR A 68 -3.69 -12.01 -2.78
C THR A 68 -2.54 -12.34 -1.83
N VAL A 69 -1.41 -12.78 -2.38
CA VAL A 69 -0.25 -13.20 -1.56
C VAL A 69 0.29 -12.02 -0.76
N SER A 70 0.41 -10.86 -1.38
CA SER A 70 0.95 -9.67 -0.72
C SER A 70 -0.01 -9.11 0.33
N GLY A 71 -1.33 -9.11 0.08
CA GLY A 71 -2.34 -8.73 1.06
C GLY A 71 -2.27 -9.60 2.32
N VAL A 72 -2.17 -10.92 2.16
CA VAL A 72 -1.98 -11.86 3.28
C VAL A 72 -0.65 -11.59 4.00
N ALA A 73 0.44 -11.38 3.26
CA ALA A 73 1.76 -11.12 3.83
C ALA A 73 1.79 -9.83 4.67
N ILE A 74 1.12 -8.76 4.23
CA ILE A 74 1.00 -7.51 5.00
C ILE A 74 0.25 -7.76 6.30
N LEU A 75 -0.92 -8.40 6.26
CA LEU A 75 -1.70 -8.71 7.46
C LEU A 75 -0.91 -9.58 8.44
N ALA A 76 -0.19 -10.59 7.95
CA ALA A 76 0.69 -11.42 8.74
C ALA A 76 1.82 -10.61 9.39
N GLY A 77 2.44 -9.68 8.65
CA GLY A 77 3.47 -8.77 9.16
C GLY A 77 2.94 -7.81 10.24
N MET A 78 1.71 -7.31 10.07
CA MET A 78 1.04 -6.49 11.09
C MET A 78 0.80 -7.29 12.38
N VAL A 79 0.28 -8.51 12.27
CA VAL A 79 0.07 -9.42 13.41
C VAL A 79 1.40 -9.79 14.07
N ALA A 80 2.45 -10.07 13.30
CA ALA A 80 3.78 -10.35 13.83
C ALA A 80 4.35 -9.16 14.59
N THR A 81 4.16 -7.94 14.09
CA THR A 81 4.57 -6.69 14.76
C THR A 81 3.81 -6.50 16.07
N ALA A 82 2.48 -6.64 16.05
CA ALA A 82 1.64 -6.47 17.24
C ALA A 82 1.92 -7.51 18.34
N ARG A 83 2.43 -8.68 17.96
CA ARG A 83 2.85 -9.75 18.89
C ARG A 83 4.32 -9.65 19.31
N GLY A 84 5.02 -8.58 18.94
CA GLY A 84 6.44 -8.40 19.23
C GLY A 84 7.39 -9.37 18.54
N ARG A 85 6.92 -10.11 17.53
CA ARG A 85 7.76 -11.02 16.73
C ARG A 85 8.52 -10.30 15.63
N LEU A 86 8.14 -9.08 15.31
CA LEU A 86 8.80 -8.23 14.32
C LEU A 86 9.10 -6.86 14.93
N ALA A 87 10.38 -6.51 15.03
CA ALA A 87 10.82 -5.22 15.52
C ALA A 87 10.26 -4.07 14.65
N ARG A 88 9.84 -2.96 15.27
CA ARG A 88 9.21 -1.82 14.59
C ARG A 88 10.02 -1.31 13.41
N ARG A 89 11.33 -1.14 13.58
CA ARG A 89 12.23 -0.72 12.49
C ARG A 89 12.10 -1.61 11.26
N ARG A 90 12.12 -2.93 11.47
CA ARG A 90 11.98 -3.92 10.39
C ARG A 90 10.58 -3.87 9.79
N ALA A 91 9.54 -3.75 10.63
CA ALA A 91 8.17 -3.61 10.16
C ALA A 91 7.99 -2.38 9.25
N TYR A 92 8.56 -1.23 9.62
CA TYR A 92 8.49 -0.01 8.81
C TYR A 92 9.21 -0.17 7.48
N LEU A 93 10.44 -0.70 7.50
CA LEU A 93 11.21 -0.93 6.27
C LEU A 93 10.53 -1.93 5.33
N LEU A 94 10.01 -3.04 5.87
CA LEU A 94 9.28 -4.03 5.08
C LEU A 94 7.98 -3.45 4.51
N GLY A 95 7.22 -2.72 5.32
CA GLY A 95 6.03 -2.02 4.87
C GLY A 95 6.34 -1.02 3.76
N MET A 96 7.37 -0.19 3.92
CA MET A 96 7.82 0.73 2.88
C MET A 96 8.25 0.00 1.62
N GLY A 97 9.00 -1.09 1.74
CA GLY A 97 9.43 -1.90 0.60
C GLY A 97 8.26 -2.46 -0.20
N VAL A 98 7.23 -2.98 0.48
CA VAL A 98 6.01 -3.48 -0.16
C VAL A 98 5.24 -2.35 -0.85
N LEU A 99 5.00 -1.23 -0.17
CA LEU A 99 4.29 -0.08 -0.75
C LEU A 99 5.04 0.52 -1.96
N ALA A 100 6.37 0.67 -1.85
CA ALA A 100 7.19 1.12 -2.97
C ALA A 100 7.15 0.15 -4.15
N THR A 101 7.10 -1.16 -3.89
CA THR A 101 6.96 -2.19 -4.93
C THR A 101 5.64 -2.05 -5.68
N TYR A 102 4.54 -1.75 -5.00
CA TYR A 102 3.25 -1.48 -5.66
C TYR A 102 3.31 -0.24 -6.55
N LEU A 103 3.87 0.86 -6.04
CA LEU A 103 3.99 2.11 -6.80
C LEU A 103 4.89 1.95 -8.03
N VAL A 104 6.05 1.33 -7.88
CA VAL A 104 6.96 1.03 -9.00
C VAL A 104 6.30 0.06 -9.98
N GLY A 105 5.62 -0.96 -9.48
CA GLY A 105 4.86 -1.91 -10.29
C GLY A 105 3.75 -1.22 -11.08
N TRP A 106 3.01 -0.30 -10.46
CA TRP A 106 1.97 0.50 -11.12
C TRP A 106 2.56 1.37 -12.24
N VAL A 107 3.66 2.09 -11.96
CA VAL A 107 4.34 2.90 -12.97
C VAL A 107 4.82 2.02 -14.12
N ALA A 108 5.51 0.91 -13.82
CA ALA A 108 6.01 0.00 -14.84
C ALA A 108 4.88 -0.61 -15.67
N TRP A 109 3.79 -1.02 -15.02
CA TRP A 109 2.60 -1.59 -15.66
C TRP A 109 1.98 -0.64 -16.70
N HIS A 110 1.87 0.64 -16.36
CA HIS A 110 1.26 1.67 -17.21
C HIS A 110 2.25 2.41 -18.12
N THR A 111 3.53 2.00 -18.14
CA THR A 111 4.55 2.61 -19.01
C THR A 111 5.25 1.54 -19.85
N VAL A 112 6.22 0.84 -19.27
CA VAL A 112 7.13 -0.05 -19.99
C VAL A 112 6.55 -1.44 -20.24
N LEU A 113 5.59 -1.88 -19.43
CA LEU A 113 4.97 -3.21 -19.58
C LEU A 113 3.71 -3.19 -20.45
N ASP A 114 3.21 -2.00 -20.79
CA ASP A 114 2.00 -1.76 -21.58
C ASP A 114 0.84 -2.71 -21.20
N HIS A 115 0.42 -2.63 -19.94
CA HIS A 115 -0.66 -3.45 -19.39
C HIS A 115 -0.43 -4.97 -19.49
N GLY A 116 0.84 -5.39 -19.54
CA GLY A 116 1.26 -6.79 -19.58
C GLY A 116 1.59 -7.32 -20.98
N LEU A 117 1.36 -6.53 -22.04
CA LEU A 117 1.61 -6.97 -23.42
C LEU A 117 3.09 -7.31 -23.66
N ALA A 118 4.00 -6.50 -23.08
CA ALA A 118 5.43 -6.73 -23.19
C ALA A 118 5.87 -8.05 -22.52
N LEU A 119 5.20 -8.46 -21.44
CA LEU A 119 5.49 -9.72 -20.74
C LEU A 119 4.91 -10.94 -21.47
N ALA A 120 3.85 -10.75 -22.25
CA ALA A 120 3.22 -11.77 -23.08
C ALA A 120 3.97 -12.05 -24.39
N GLY A 121 5.11 -11.38 -24.63
CA GLY A 121 5.85 -11.48 -25.90
C GLY A 121 5.16 -10.75 -27.07
N GLY A 122 4.13 -9.94 -26.79
CA GLY A 122 3.53 -9.07 -27.79
C GLY A 122 4.45 -7.90 -28.11
N ALA A 123 4.58 -7.56 -29.39
CA ALA A 123 5.15 -6.27 -29.77
C ALA A 123 4.24 -5.15 -29.21
N PRO A 124 4.79 -4.06 -28.66
CA PRO A 124 3.99 -2.88 -28.30
C PRO A 124 3.12 -2.49 -29.50
N PRO A 125 1.85 -2.08 -29.32
CA PRO A 125 1.04 -1.63 -30.42
C PRO A 125 1.71 -0.36 -30.98
N GLY A 126 2.36 -0.46 -32.14
CA GLY A 126 3.02 0.70 -32.74
C GLY A 126 4.20 0.47 -33.69
N THR A 127 4.58 -0.76 -34.05
CA THR A 127 5.64 -0.96 -35.06
C THR A 127 5.23 -0.68 -36.51
N GLU A 128 3.98 -0.29 -36.79
CA GLU A 128 3.52 0.11 -38.13
C GLU A 128 2.65 1.38 -38.07
N GLY A 129 3.26 2.57 -37.95
CA GLY A 129 2.56 3.85 -38.10
C GLY A 129 3.27 5.04 -37.45
N PRO A 130 3.09 6.28 -37.93
CA PRO A 130 3.90 7.43 -37.51
C PRO A 130 3.60 7.82 -36.05
N THR A 131 4.65 7.70 -35.21
CA THR A 131 4.83 8.35 -33.90
C THR A 131 3.67 8.21 -32.91
N HIS A 132 3.56 7.07 -32.24
CA HIS A 132 2.98 7.01 -30.90
C HIS A 132 4.07 7.36 -29.89
N THR A 133 4.34 8.66 -29.70
CA THR A 133 5.04 9.09 -28.50
C THR A 133 4.16 8.73 -27.31
N HIS A 134 4.47 7.64 -26.60
CA HIS A 134 4.03 7.46 -25.23
C HIS A 134 4.32 8.79 -24.53
N GLY A 135 3.32 9.47 -23.98
CA GLY A 135 3.48 10.83 -23.45
C GLY A 135 4.41 10.95 -22.21
N GLY A 136 5.26 9.95 -22.00
CA GLY A 136 6.19 9.83 -20.89
C GLY A 136 5.48 9.57 -19.57
N LEU A 137 6.28 9.45 -18.52
CA LEU A 137 5.80 9.29 -17.14
C LEU A 137 4.75 10.33 -16.76
N LEU A 138 4.93 11.59 -17.20
CA LEU A 138 4.01 12.68 -16.88
C LEU A 138 2.62 12.48 -17.50
N ALA A 139 2.53 12.09 -18.78
CA ALA A 139 1.22 11.82 -19.38
C ALA A 139 0.57 10.58 -18.77
N THR A 140 1.34 9.55 -18.42
CA THR A 140 0.82 8.37 -17.71
C THR A 140 0.24 8.75 -16.35
N LEU A 141 0.98 9.51 -15.54
CA LEU A 141 0.50 10.01 -14.24
C LEU A 141 -0.78 10.84 -14.40
N PHE A 142 -0.82 11.71 -15.40
CA PHE A 142 -1.99 12.54 -15.64
C PHE A 142 -3.23 11.70 -16.00
N SER A 143 -3.11 10.83 -17.01
CA SER A 143 -4.22 10.04 -17.54
C SER A 143 -4.68 8.89 -16.64
N HIS A 144 -3.78 8.29 -15.85
CA HIS A 144 -4.08 7.10 -15.05
C HIS A 144 -4.23 7.38 -13.55
N TYR A 145 -3.89 8.58 -13.09
CA TYR A 145 -4.06 8.96 -11.69
C TYR A 145 -4.78 10.30 -11.53
N VAL A 146 -4.28 11.38 -12.13
CA VAL A 146 -4.83 12.73 -11.91
C VAL A 146 -6.26 12.87 -12.45
N GLU A 147 -6.49 12.53 -13.71
CA GLU A 147 -7.82 12.63 -14.31
C GLU A 147 -8.84 11.67 -13.65
N PRO A 148 -8.51 10.40 -13.38
CA PRO A 148 -9.31 9.52 -12.53
C PRO A 148 -9.62 10.09 -11.13
N LEU A 149 -8.67 10.77 -10.50
CA LEU A 149 -8.87 11.41 -9.19
C LEU A 149 -9.84 12.59 -9.30
N LEU A 150 -9.63 13.49 -10.26
CA LEU A 150 -10.49 14.65 -10.48
C LEU A 150 -11.92 14.23 -10.84
N THR A 151 -12.08 13.21 -11.68
CA THR A 151 -13.39 12.66 -12.03
C THR A 151 -14.08 12.05 -10.81
N THR A 152 -13.35 11.32 -9.98
CA THR A 152 -13.87 10.76 -8.72
C THR A 152 -14.31 11.84 -7.74
N LEU A 153 -13.52 12.90 -7.56
CA LEU A 153 -13.85 14.03 -6.69
C LEU A 153 -15.05 14.83 -7.23
N GLY A 154 -15.11 15.04 -8.55
CA GLY A 154 -16.24 15.72 -9.20
C GLY A 154 -17.54 14.92 -9.09
N ALA A 155 -17.47 13.60 -9.28
CA ALA A 155 -18.58 12.66 -9.13
C ALA A 155 -19.16 12.66 -7.69
N ALA A 156 -18.28 12.71 -6.68
CA ALA A 156 -18.69 12.82 -5.28
C ALA A 156 -19.43 14.14 -4.98
N GLY A 157 -19.11 15.22 -5.69
CA GLY A 157 -19.79 16.51 -5.57
C GLY A 157 -21.09 16.62 -6.39
N SER A 158 -21.24 15.82 -7.44
CA SER A 158 -22.39 15.89 -8.37
C SER A 158 -23.45 14.80 -8.17
N GLY A 159 -23.22 13.85 -7.25
CA GLY A 159 -24.15 12.75 -6.99
C GLY A 159 -24.23 11.70 -8.10
N THR A 160 -23.37 11.78 -9.12
CA THR A 160 -23.30 10.80 -10.21
C THR A 160 -22.29 9.71 -9.85
N PRO A 161 -22.66 8.42 -9.78
CA PRO A 161 -21.71 7.37 -9.42
C PRO A 161 -20.59 7.23 -10.47
N GLY A 162 -19.33 7.32 -10.03
CA GLY A 162 -18.18 6.94 -10.85
C GLY A 162 -18.01 5.42 -10.98
N SER A 163 -17.10 4.97 -11.83
CA SER A 163 -16.71 3.56 -11.91
C SER A 163 -16.04 3.12 -10.61
N GLY A 164 -16.64 2.16 -9.89
CA GLY A 164 -16.06 1.62 -8.65
C GLY A 164 -14.64 1.07 -8.82
N ARG A 165 -14.30 0.56 -10.02
CA ARG A 165 -12.95 0.11 -10.37
C ARG A 165 -11.96 1.27 -10.45
N THR A 166 -12.38 2.40 -11.02
CA THR A 166 -11.56 3.62 -11.10
C THR A 166 -11.33 4.21 -9.71
N LEU A 167 -12.38 4.31 -8.91
CA LEU A 167 -12.31 4.76 -7.52
C LEU A 167 -11.33 3.90 -6.70
N LEU A 168 -11.45 2.57 -6.77
CA LEU A 168 -10.56 1.65 -6.07
C LEU A 168 -9.10 1.79 -6.51
N GLY A 169 -8.85 2.01 -7.81
CA GLY A 169 -7.50 2.24 -8.34
C GLY A 169 -6.86 3.50 -7.76
N VAL A 170 -7.55 4.64 -7.84
CA VAL A 170 -7.06 5.92 -7.32
C VAL A 170 -6.88 5.88 -5.80
N ALA A 171 -7.87 5.32 -5.09
CA ALA A 171 -7.81 5.17 -3.64
C ALA A 171 -6.60 4.32 -3.22
N SER A 172 -6.33 3.20 -3.92
CA SER A 172 -5.17 2.34 -3.62
C SER A 172 -3.85 3.10 -3.71
N VAL A 173 -3.59 3.76 -4.85
CA VAL A 173 -2.34 4.52 -5.06
C VAL A 173 -2.20 5.66 -4.03
N THR A 174 -3.30 6.33 -3.69
CA THR A 174 -3.31 7.40 -2.68
C THR A 174 -2.95 6.85 -1.29
N LEU A 175 -3.54 5.71 -0.90
CA LEU A 175 -3.26 5.05 0.37
C LEU A 175 -1.81 4.53 0.43
N GLU A 176 -1.29 4.01 -0.67
CA GLU A 176 0.11 3.54 -0.77
C GLU A 176 1.10 4.68 -0.59
N LEU A 177 0.89 5.82 -1.27
CA LEU A 177 1.73 7.02 -1.11
C LEU A 177 1.65 7.57 0.33
N ALA A 178 0.44 7.69 0.88
CA ALA A 178 0.25 8.17 2.25
C ALA A 178 0.91 7.23 3.26
N GLY A 179 0.73 5.92 3.10
CA GLY A 179 1.36 4.90 3.93
C GLY A 179 2.89 4.98 3.88
N LEU A 180 3.45 5.14 2.69
CA LEU A 180 4.91 5.25 2.49
C LEU A 180 5.47 6.48 3.21
N VAL A 181 4.80 7.62 3.11
CA VAL A 181 5.18 8.86 3.81
C VAL A 181 5.10 8.67 5.33
N VAL A 182 3.98 8.15 5.85
CA VAL A 182 3.81 7.95 7.30
C VAL A 182 4.84 6.99 7.87
N LEU A 183 5.12 5.89 7.18
CA LEU A 183 6.17 4.94 7.60
C LEU A 183 7.56 5.57 7.54
N GLY A 184 7.86 6.41 6.54
CA GLY A 184 9.11 7.16 6.47
C GLY A 184 9.28 8.15 7.63
N LEU A 185 8.20 8.84 8.02
CA LEU A 185 8.19 9.73 9.18
C LEU A 185 8.43 8.95 10.49
N LEU A 186 7.78 7.79 10.65
CA LEU A 186 8.01 6.90 11.80
C LEU A 186 9.43 6.35 11.82
N LEU A 187 9.97 5.91 10.68
CA LEU A 187 11.34 5.40 10.58
C LEU A 187 12.37 6.45 11.02
N ARG A 188 12.11 7.73 10.75
CA ARG A 188 12.99 8.84 11.10
C ARG A 188 12.83 9.34 12.54
N GLY A 189 11.61 9.35 13.06
CA GLY A 189 11.28 10.12 14.27
C GLY A 189 10.71 9.31 15.43
N ASP A 190 10.49 8.00 15.29
CA ASP A 190 9.93 7.18 16.36
C ASP A 190 10.96 6.92 17.49
N PRO A 191 10.74 7.42 18.72
CA PRO A 191 11.69 7.27 19.84
C PRO A 191 11.78 5.84 20.40
N THR A 192 10.94 4.93 19.95
CA THR A 192 10.86 3.53 20.43
C THR A 192 11.21 2.51 19.35
N ILE A 193 11.76 2.97 18.22
CA ILE A 193 12.00 2.13 17.05
C ILE A 193 12.98 0.97 17.30
N GLU A 194 13.89 1.15 18.27
CA GLU A 194 14.89 0.17 18.67
C GLU A 194 14.51 -0.65 19.92
N ARG A 195 13.37 -0.34 20.57
CA ARG A 195 12.96 -1.06 21.79
C ARG A 195 12.26 -2.37 21.42
N PRO A 196 12.85 -3.53 21.74
CA PRO A 196 12.28 -4.83 21.40
C PRO A 196 11.03 -5.17 22.23
N ASP A 197 10.93 -4.65 23.46
CA ASP A 197 9.92 -5.10 24.43
C ASP A 197 8.59 -4.32 24.35
N ASP A 198 8.60 -3.13 23.73
CA ASP A 198 7.42 -2.26 23.63
C ASP A 198 6.50 -2.63 22.45
N ALA A 199 6.78 -3.68 21.69
CA ALA A 199 6.12 -3.96 20.42
C ALA A 199 4.63 -4.35 20.54
N GLY A 200 4.15 -4.63 21.75
CA GLY A 200 2.74 -4.82 22.03
C GLY A 200 1.95 -3.53 21.83
N LEU A 201 0.75 -3.64 21.27
CA LEU A 201 -0.33 -2.71 21.59
C LEU A 201 -0.72 -2.96 23.07
N THR A 202 0.15 -2.62 24.01
CA THR A 202 -0.27 -2.52 25.40
C THR A 202 -1.19 -1.31 25.43
N LEU A 203 -2.49 -1.58 25.45
CA LEU A 203 -3.46 -0.63 25.97
C LEU A 203 -3.20 -0.56 27.47
N ASP A 204 -2.05 0.02 27.87
CA ASP A 204 -1.75 0.16 29.28
C ASP A 204 -2.87 0.99 29.90
N ARG A 205 -3.46 0.41 30.94
CA ARG A 205 -4.53 0.99 31.74
C ARG A 205 -4.06 2.37 32.19
N PRO A 206 -4.87 3.43 32.05
CA PRO A 206 -4.47 4.75 32.52
C PRO A 206 -4.08 4.65 34.01
N GLU A 207 -2.92 5.19 34.37
CA GLU A 207 -2.34 5.10 35.73
C GLU A 207 -3.22 5.73 36.84
N THR A 208 -4.40 6.26 36.48
CA THR A 208 -5.36 6.90 37.39
C THR A 208 -6.04 5.92 38.36
N GLU A 209 -5.80 4.61 38.25
CA GLU A 209 -6.34 3.59 39.17
C GLU A 209 -5.27 2.88 40.01
N ARG A 210 -4.06 3.44 40.14
CA ARG A 210 -3.20 3.00 41.26
C ARG A 210 -3.82 3.55 42.54
N GLU A 211 -4.59 2.70 43.21
CA GLU A 211 -5.04 2.92 44.59
C GLU A 211 -3.83 3.38 45.42
N PRO A 212 -3.96 4.49 46.18
CA PRO A 212 -2.91 4.90 47.08
C PRO A 212 -2.65 3.77 48.08
N PRO A 213 -1.39 3.56 48.51
CA PRO A 213 -1.06 2.54 49.50
C PRO A 213 -1.90 2.81 50.76
N GLU A 214 -2.62 1.79 51.19
CA GLU A 214 -3.35 1.78 52.46
C GLU A 214 -2.33 2.08 53.57
N SER A 215 -2.52 3.20 54.26
CA SER A 215 -1.66 3.60 55.37
C SER A 215 -2.08 2.82 56.62
N ASP A 216 -1.26 1.85 57.03
CA ASP A 216 -1.29 1.25 58.36
C ASP A 216 -0.77 2.21 59.44
#